data_AF-A0A368UWJ0-F1
#
_entry.id   AF-A0A368UWJ0-F1
#
_cell.length_a   1.000
_cell.length_b   1.000
_cell.length_c   1.000
_cell.angle_alpha   90.00
_cell.angle_beta   90.00
_cell.angle_gamma   90.00
#
_symmetry.space_group_name_H-M   'P 1'
#
loop_
_entity.id
_entity.type
_entity.pdbx_description
1 polymer ?
#
loop_
_entity_poly.entity_id
_entity_poly.type
_entity_poly.pdbx_seq_one_letter_code
_entity_poly.pdbx_strand_id
1 'polypeptide(L)'
;MIDEFNAHHVMPDPEDTLKGPELPLRLDLNNQYYQARVSQLDKLKAIAERHNLPQRPGLDDAERVMVEITAASGGNSILANFCADHVLKWYSDKNPHRIDLAFSTCLDYDVEPTPTLIKLMAKVATARLNGELSGTPDRLMKENIKGQAFRIILNLVHAGDTLQSATSKAAKWCRDNYPDQKTPKASSLSKDYEKAFRKPDGSGQTQEQRYFASWDKWKTDEAKAFWGNAKDNMPLADSELTGARRR
;
A
#
# COMPACT_ATOMS: atom_id res chain seq x y z
N MET A 1 -34.45 -15.81 -16.11
CA MET A 1 -33.61 -15.94 -17.31
C MET A 1 -32.19 -16.02 -16.84
N ILE A 2 -31.76 -17.24 -16.57
CA ILE A 2 -30.39 -17.64 -16.28
C ILE A 2 -30.07 -18.50 -17.49
N ASP A 3 -29.17 -18.06 -18.36
CA ASP A 3 -28.40 -18.95 -19.23
C ASP A 3 -27.32 -18.14 -19.95
N GLU A 4 -26.21 -18.83 -20.22
CA GLU A 4 -24.99 -18.39 -20.92
C GLU A 4 -23.86 -17.84 -20.05
N PHE A 5 -23.31 -18.72 -19.20
CA PHE A 5 -21.93 -18.65 -18.73
C PHE A 5 -21.18 -19.92 -19.19
N ASN A 6 -21.01 -20.07 -20.51
CA ASN A 6 -20.07 -21.06 -21.06
C ASN A 6 -18.74 -20.36 -21.35
N ALA A 7 -17.93 -20.23 -20.29
CA ALA A 7 -16.53 -19.90 -20.44
C ALA A 7 -15.84 -21.09 -21.11
N HIS A 8 -15.16 -20.85 -22.23
CA HIS A 8 -14.16 -21.74 -22.78
C HIS A 8 -13.08 -21.99 -21.71
N HIS A 9 -13.23 -23.09 -20.97
CA HIS A 9 -12.15 -23.71 -20.22
C HIS A 9 -11.22 -24.33 -21.26
N VAL A 10 -10.26 -23.54 -21.74
CA VAL A 10 -9.07 -24.07 -22.36
C VAL A 10 -8.33 -24.80 -21.24
N MET A 11 -8.48 -26.12 -21.20
CA MET A 11 -7.62 -26.97 -20.38
C MET A 11 -6.19 -26.74 -20.87
N PRO A 12 -5.26 -26.28 -20.01
CA PRO A 12 -3.87 -26.15 -20.41
C PRO A 12 -3.35 -27.53 -20.86
N ASP A 13 -2.47 -27.49 -21.87
CA ASP A 13 -1.80 -28.65 -22.43
C ASP A 13 -1.15 -29.46 -21.29
N PRO A 14 -1.43 -30.77 -21.12
CA PRO A 14 -0.88 -31.55 -20.01
C PRO A 14 0.65 -31.63 -20.00
N GLU A 15 1.32 -31.29 -21.10
CA GLU A 15 2.79 -31.23 -21.17
C GLU A 15 3.40 -29.96 -20.53
N ASP A 16 2.60 -28.91 -20.26
CA ASP A 16 3.08 -27.65 -19.65
C ASP A 16 2.98 -27.62 -18.11
N THR A 17 2.54 -28.72 -17.50
CA THR A 17 2.30 -28.83 -16.04
C THR A 17 3.41 -29.52 -15.24
N LEU A 18 4.56 -29.82 -15.86
CA LEU A 18 5.69 -30.50 -15.21
C LEU A 18 6.91 -29.63 -14.90
N LYS A 19 6.80 -28.30 -15.01
CA LYS A 19 7.67 -27.44 -14.20
C LYS A 19 7.05 -27.39 -12.80
N GLY A 20 7.53 -28.28 -11.92
CA GLY A 20 7.23 -28.14 -10.49
C GLY A 20 7.48 -26.70 -10.05
N PRO A 21 6.72 -26.17 -9.07
CA PRO A 21 6.82 -24.77 -8.68
C PRO A 21 8.29 -24.44 -8.43
N GLU A 22 8.81 -23.47 -9.18
CA GLU A 22 10.18 -22.99 -8.96
C GLU A 22 10.27 -22.61 -7.48
N LEU A 23 11.24 -23.20 -6.77
CA LEU A 23 11.41 -22.90 -5.36
C LEU A 23 11.65 -21.40 -5.22
N PRO A 24 11.01 -20.73 -4.24
CA PRO A 24 11.15 -19.30 -4.07
C PRO A 24 12.63 -18.93 -3.90
N LEU A 25 12.99 -17.77 -4.42
CA LEU A 25 14.36 -17.28 -4.34
C LEU A 25 14.74 -17.07 -2.88
N ARG A 26 15.78 -17.78 -2.45
CA ARG A 26 16.24 -17.81 -1.07
C ARG A 26 17.57 -17.09 -0.92
N LEU A 27 17.69 -16.33 0.18
CA LEU A 27 18.95 -15.70 0.56
C LEU A 27 20.02 -16.75 0.87
N ASP A 28 21.07 -16.80 0.05
CA ASP A 28 22.30 -17.51 0.40
C ASP A 28 23.14 -16.64 1.33
N LEU A 29 23.15 -16.99 2.61
CA LEU A 29 23.94 -16.30 3.63
C LEU A 29 25.45 -16.45 3.39
N ASN A 30 25.92 -17.42 2.61
CA ASN A 30 27.34 -17.58 2.30
C ASN A 30 27.78 -16.77 1.07
N ASN A 31 26.84 -16.08 0.41
CA ASN A 31 27.15 -15.26 -0.75
C ASN A 31 28.18 -14.17 -0.37
N GLN A 32 29.30 -14.13 -1.08
CA GLN A 32 30.40 -13.21 -0.79
C GLN A 32 30.00 -11.73 -0.90
N TYR A 33 29.11 -11.40 -1.85
CA TYR A 33 28.59 -10.05 -2.00
C TYR A 33 27.74 -9.65 -0.78
N TYR A 34 26.86 -10.55 -0.34
CA TYR A 34 26.07 -10.35 0.88
C TYR A 34 26.97 -10.14 2.11
N GLN A 35 27.94 -11.03 2.33
CA GLN A 35 28.86 -10.96 3.46
C GLN A 35 29.70 -9.67 3.46
N ALA A 36 30.19 -9.25 2.30
CA ALA A 36 30.92 -7.99 2.14
C ALA A 36 30.05 -6.78 2.49
N ARG A 37 28.79 -6.76 2.03
CA ARG A 37 27.84 -5.67 2.31
C ARG A 37 27.44 -5.60 3.78
N VAL A 38 27.13 -6.73 4.41
CA VAL A 38 26.81 -6.77 5.85
C VAL A 38 28.01 -6.29 6.67
N SER A 39 29.22 -6.76 6.34
CA SER A 39 30.45 -6.30 7.01
C SER A 39 30.70 -4.80 6.83
N GLN A 40 30.34 -4.23 5.67
CA GLN A 40 30.43 -2.79 5.44
C GLN A 40 29.44 -2.01 6.32
N LEU A 41 28.18 -2.47 6.42
CA LEU A 41 27.17 -1.85 7.28
C LEU A 41 27.60 -1.88 8.76
N ASP A 42 28.10 -3.02 9.25
CA ASP A 42 28.57 -3.15 10.63
C ASP A 42 29.74 -2.20 10.93
N LYS A 43 30.66 -2.00 9.97
CA LYS A 43 31.74 -1.01 10.09
C LYS A 43 31.22 0.42 10.15
N LEU A 44 30.27 0.79 9.29
CA LEU A 44 29.69 2.13 9.27
C LEU A 44 28.97 2.44 10.58
N LYS A 45 28.23 1.46 11.12
CA LYS A 45 27.58 1.56 12.42
C LYS A 45 28.60 1.80 13.54
N ALA A 46 29.67 1.01 13.59
CA ALA A 46 30.73 1.17 14.60
C ALA A 46 31.41 2.55 14.52
N ILE A 47 31.62 3.08 13.32
CA ILE A 47 32.14 4.45 13.11
C ILE A 47 31.14 5.47 13.66
N ALA A 48 29.87 5.34 13.31
CA ALA A 48 28.85 6.29 13.74
C ALA A 48 28.68 6.31 15.26
N GLU A 49 28.75 5.16 15.93
CA GLU A 49 28.77 5.03 17.39
C GLU A 49 30.02 5.68 18.00
N ARG A 50 31.22 5.40 17.46
CA ARG A 50 32.48 5.99 17.93
C ARG A 50 32.50 7.52 17.87
N HIS A 51 31.83 8.09 16.88
CA HIS A 51 31.77 9.54 16.67
C HIS A 51 30.51 10.19 17.23
N ASN A 52 29.68 9.45 17.99
CA ASN A 52 28.42 9.92 18.56
C ASN A 52 27.50 10.59 17.52
N LEU A 53 27.47 10.03 16.31
CA LEU A 53 26.61 10.53 15.24
C LEU A 53 25.15 10.17 15.54
N PRO A 54 24.20 11.08 15.26
CA PRO A 54 22.78 10.83 15.50
C PRO A 54 22.30 9.63 14.69
N GLN A 55 21.81 8.61 15.39
CA GLN A 55 21.25 7.40 14.77
C GLN A 55 19.79 7.63 14.41
N ARG A 56 19.45 7.45 13.13
CA ARG A 56 18.04 7.45 12.70
C ARG A 56 17.39 6.13 13.13
N PRO A 57 16.30 6.15 13.92
CA PRO A 57 15.62 4.92 14.32
C PRO A 57 15.23 4.06 13.11
N GLY A 58 15.61 2.78 13.14
CA GLY A 58 15.26 1.82 12.10
C GLY A 58 16.13 1.84 10.86
N LEU A 59 17.14 2.72 10.78
CA LEU A 59 18.04 2.77 9.62
C LEU A 59 18.79 1.44 9.43
N ASP A 60 19.38 0.90 10.50
CA ASP A 60 20.09 -0.38 10.46
C ASP A 60 19.22 -1.52 9.91
N ASP A 61 17.97 -1.61 10.39
CA ASP A 61 17.04 -2.65 9.97
C ASP A 61 16.64 -2.46 8.49
N ALA A 62 16.40 -1.23 8.06
CA ALA A 62 16.07 -0.92 6.68
C ALA A 62 17.23 -1.22 5.72
N GLU A 63 18.46 -0.85 6.08
CA GLU A 63 19.65 -1.15 5.29
C GLU A 63 19.93 -2.65 5.21
N ARG A 64 19.74 -3.39 6.32
CA ARG A 64 19.82 -4.85 6.33
C ARG A 64 18.77 -5.48 5.41
N VAL A 65 17.51 -5.06 5.51
CA VAL A 65 16.44 -5.55 4.62
C VAL A 65 16.76 -5.25 3.16
N MET A 66 17.27 -4.05 2.84
CA MET A 66 17.65 -3.68 1.48
C MET A 66 18.74 -4.62 0.93
N VAL A 67 19.80 -4.88 1.71
CA VAL A 67 20.90 -5.77 1.30
C VAL A 67 20.44 -7.22 1.17
N GLU A 68 19.67 -7.72 2.13
CA GLU A 68 19.15 -9.09 2.13
C GLU A 68 18.22 -9.33 0.93
N ILE A 69 17.28 -8.42 0.67
CA ILE A 69 16.35 -8.56 -0.46
C ILE A 69 17.10 -8.43 -1.77
N THR A 70 18.04 -7.49 -1.90
CA THR A 70 18.84 -7.36 -3.13
C THR A 70 19.59 -8.66 -3.43
N ALA A 71 20.16 -9.30 -2.40
CA ALA A 71 20.85 -10.57 -2.57
C ALA A 71 19.89 -11.72 -2.90
N ALA A 72 18.77 -11.85 -2.19
CA ALA A 72 17.79 -12.91 -2.40
C ALA A 72 17.12 -12.82 -3.78
N SER A 73 16.77 -11.62 -4.22
CA SER A 73 16.04 -11.37 -5.47
C SER A 73 16.91 -11.27 -6.73
N GLY A 74 18.20 -11.63 -6.64
CA GLY A 74 19.12 -11.51 -7.79
C GLY A 74 19.36 -10.07 -8.24
N GLY A 75 19.26 -9.08 -7.34
CA GLY A 75 19.56 -7.69 -7.62
C GLY A 75 18.35 -6.77 -7.81
N ASN A 76 17.12 -7.20 -7.46
CA ASN A 76 15.92 -6.38 -7.61
C ASN A 76 15.90 -5.20 -6.61
N SER A 77 16.48 -4.07 -7.04
CA SER A 77 16.59 -2.86 -6.24
C SER A 77 15.25 -2.16 -5.98
N ILE A 78 14.24 -2.37 -6.84
CA ILE A 78 12.90 -1.77 -6.65
C ILE A 78 12.23 -2.41 -5.45
N LEU A 79 12.20 -3.75 -5.40
CA LEU A 79 11.66 -4.50 -4.26
C LEU A 79 12.41 -4.17 -2.96
N ALA A 80 13.75 -4.17 -3.03
CA ALA A 80 14.60 -3.85 -1.88
C ALA A 80 14.32 -2.44 -1.31
N ASN A 81 14.23 -1.43 -2.18
CA ASN A 81 13.92 -0.06 -1.78
C ASN A 81 12.50 0.07 -1.20
N PHE A 82 11.52 -0.60 -1.82
CA PHE A 82 10.14 -0.60 -1.33
C PHE A 82 10.06 -1.15 0.09
N CYS A 83 10.63 -2.34 0.34
CA CYS A 83 10.60 -2.95 1.66
C CYS A 83 11.39 -2.13 2.69
N ALA A 84 12.56 -1.61 2.34
CA ALA A 84 13.36 -0.76 3.24
C ALA A 84 12.64 0.55 3.62
N ASP A 85 11.99 1.22 2.66
CA ASP A 85 11.19 2.42 2.93
C ASP A 85 10.02 2.12 3.87
N HIS A 86 9.36 0.98 3.71
CA HIS A 86 8.31 0.52 4.62
C HIS A 86 8.83 0.23 6.03
N VAL A 87 10.03 -0.34 6.18
CA VAL A 87 10.69 -0.48 7.48
C VAL A 87 10.97 0.89 8.12
N LEU A 88 11.50 1.86 7.38
CA LEU A 88 11.72 3.21 7.90
C LEU A 88 10.42 3.90 8.34
N LYS A 89 9.36 3.77 7.53
CA LYS A 89 8.04 4.33 7.84
C LYS A 89 7.48 3.73 9.12
N TRP A 90 7.60 2.42 9.32
CA TRP A 90 7.21 1.74 10.56
C TRP A 90 7.86 2.39 11.78
N TYR A 91 9.16 2.65 11.73
CA TYR A 91 9.87 3.21 12.88
C TYR A 91 9.38 4.62 13.25
N SER A 92 8.86 5.37 12.28
CA SER A 92 8.30 6.71 12.43
C SER A 92 6.84 6.71 12.89
N ASP A 93 5.97 5.95 12.23
CA ASP A 93 4.52 5.99 12.46
C ASP A 93 3.97 4.89 13.37
N LYS A 94 4.81 3.88 13.70
CA LYS A 94 4.47 2.65 14.45
C LYS A 94 3.21 1.95 13.92
N ASN A 95 2.93 2.06 12.62
CA ASN A 95 1.82 1.40 11.96
C ASN A 95 2.21 -0.02 11.47
N PRO A 96 1.64 -1.10 12.02
CA PRO A 96 2.08 -2.46 11.73
C PRO A 96 1.88 -2.87 10.26
N HIS A 97 0.92 -2.25 9.58
CA HIS A 97 0.65 -2.49 8.16
C HIS A 97 1.89 -2.24 7.28
N ARG A 98 2.83 -1.39 7.73
CA ARG A 98 4.08 -1.14 7.00
C ARG A 98 4.90 -2.40 6.84
N ILE A 99 5.08 -3.16 7.92
CA ILE A 99 5.87 -4.39 7.92
C ILE A 99 5.08 -5.52 7.26
N ASP A 100 3.76 -5.60 7.50
CA ASP A 100 2.90 -6.58 6.81
C ASP A 100 2.97 -6.40 5.27
N LEU A 101 2.97 -5.15 4.79
CA LEU A 101 3.06 -4.87 3.35
C LEU A 101 4.43 -5.24 2.79
N ALA A 102 5.52 -4.88 3.47
CA ALA A 102 6.86 -5.30 3.05
C ALA A 102 7.00 -6.83 3.00
N PHE A 103 6.40 -7.55 3.96
CA PHE A 103 6.41 -9.01 4.01
C PHE A 103 5.62 -9.64 2.88
N SER A 104 4.37 -9.21 2.67
CA SER A 104 3.52 -9.72 1.59
C SER A 104 4.11 -9.44 0.21
N THR A 105 4.68 -8.25 -0.01
CA THR A 105 5.32 -7.92 -1.29
C THR A 105 6.55 -8.81 -1.58
N CYS A 106 7.24 -9.35 -0.58
CA CYS A 106 8.30 -10.35 -0.86
C CYS A 106 7.69 -11.61 -1.50
N LEU A 107 6.57 -12.10 -0.95
CA LEU A 107 5.87 -13.28 -1.45
C LEU A 107 5.28 -13.04 -2.85
N ASP A 108 4.74 -11.84 -3.12
CA ASP A 108 4.21 -11.47 -4.44
C ASP A 108 5.28 -11.50 -5.56
N TYR A 109 6.57 -11.45 -5.18
CA TYR A 109 7.73 -11.51 -6.09
C TYR A 109 8.47 -12.86 -6.02
N ASP A 110 7.88 -13.88 -5.41
CA ASP A 110 8.51 -15.20 -5.19
C ASP A 110 9.86 -15.13 -4.47
N VAL A 111 10.03 -14.14 -3.59
CA VAL A 111 11.22 -13.98 -2.72
C VAL A 111 10.85 -14.34 -1.30
N GLU A 112 11.64 -15.24 -0.68
CA GLU A 112 11.42 -15.56 0.74
C GLU A 112 11.65 -14.31 1.62
N PRO A 113 10.76 -14.03 2.59
CA PRO A 113 10.96 -12.95 3.53
C PRO A 113 12.29 -13.08 4.26
N THR A 114 13.06 -11.99 4.31
CA THR A 114 14.43 -12.06 4.80
C THR A 114 14.50 -12.20 6.32
N PRO A 115 15.62 -12.68 6.90
CA PRO A 115 15.76 -12.86 8.34
C PRO A 115 15.49 -11.58 9.15
N THR A 116 15.92 -10.42 8.65
CA THR A 116 15.65 -9.15 9.32
C THR A 116 14.16 -8.81 9.26
N LEU A 117 13.48 -9.05 8.14
CA LEU A 117 12.04 -8.81 8.01
C LEU A 117 11.21 -9.75 8.92
N ILE A 118 11.62 -11.01 9.06
CA ILE A 118 11.00 -11.96 10.00
C ILE A 118 11.14 -11.47 11.45
N LYS A 119 12.32 -10.98 11.85
CA LYS A 119 12.53 -10.38 13.18
C LYS A 119 11.62 -9.17 13.42
N LEU A 120 11.45 -8.32 12.40
CA LEU A 120 10.56 -7.17 12.47
C LEU A 120 9.09 -7.60 12.60
N MET A 121 8.66 -8.63 11.88
CA MET A 121 7.31 -9.21 12.05
C MET A 121 7.08 -9.70 13.48
N ALA A 122 8.05 -10.38 14.08
CA ALA A 122 7.97 -10.80 15.48
C ALA A 122 7.88 -9.59 16.43
N LYS A 123 8.69 -8.55 16.20
CA LYS A 123 8.65 -7.30 16.98
C LYS A 123 7.28 -6.60 16.88
N VAL A 124 6.71 -6.54 15.68
CA VAL A 124 5.36 -6.03 15.44
C VAL A 124 4.32 -6.87 16.18
N ALA A 125 4.42 -8.20 16.13
CA ALA A 125 3.50 -9.10 16.82
C ALA A 125 3.55 -8.89 18.35
N THR A 126 4.74 -8.82 18.95
CA THR A 126 4.90 -8.52 20.39
C THR A 126 4.28 -7.18 20.75
N ALA A 127 4.55 -6.15 19.95
CA ALA A 127 4.01 -4.83 20.23
C ALA A 127 2.48 -4.76 20.05
N ARG A 128 1.89 -5.58 19.16
CA ARG A 128 0.43 -5.79 19.08
C ARG A 128 -0.10 -6.38 20.38
N LEU A 129 0.55 -7.42 20.93
CA LEU A 129 0.15 -8.07 22.18
C LEU A 129 0.23 -7.13 23.39
N ASN A 130 1.22 -6.23 23.40
CA ASN A 130 1.42 -5.26 24.48
C ASN A 130 0.57 -3.98 24.35
N GLY A 131 -0.18 -3.81 23.24
CA GLY A 131 -0.96 -2.59 22.98
C GLY A 131 -0.11 -1.34 22.67
N GLU A 132 1.17 -1.52 22.30
CA GLU A 132 2.14 -0.43 22.09
C GLU A 132 2.01 0.25 20.71
N LEU A 133 1.13 -0.26 19.84
CA LEU A 133 1.03 0.18 18.46
C LEU A 133 -0.03 1.26 18.23
N SER A 134 0.36 2.31 17.51
CA SER A 134 -0.55 3.28 16.92
C SER A 134 -1.29 2.63 15.75
N GLY A 135 -2.40 1.98 16.06
CA GLY A 135 -3.15 1.25 15.06
C GLY A 135 -3.83 0.03 15.63
N THR A 136 -4.87 0.23 16.44
CA THR A 136 -5.83 -0.85 16.65
C THR A 136 -6.36 -1.32 15.29
N PRO A 137 -6.77 -2.58 15.12
CA PRO A 137 -7.37 -3.08 13.88
C PRO A 137 -8.41 -2.10 13.30
N ASP A 138 -9.21 -1.47 14.16
CA ASP A 138 -10.17 -0.42 13.80
C ASP A 138 -9.56 0.80 13.11
N ARG A 139 -8.38 1.25 13.55
CA ARG A 139 -7.70 2.40 12.93
C ARG A 139 -7.16 2.02 11.56
N LEU A 140 -6.59 0.84 11.40
CA LEU A 140 -6.15 0.34 10.10
C LEU A 140 -7.33 0.20 9.14
N MET A 141 -8.44 -0.34 9.63
CA MET A 141 -9.67 -0.46 8.85
C MET A 141 -10.19 0.91 8.42
N LYS A 142 -10.22 1.90 9.32
CA LYS A 142 -10.59 3.29 8.98
C LYS A 142 -9.67 3.92 7.94
N GLU A 143 -8.35 3.71 8.06
CA GLU A 143 -7.38 4.21 7.08
C GLU A 143 -7.57 3.54 5.71
N ASN A 144 -7.83 2.23 5.68
CA ASN A 144 -8.13 1.48 4.46
C ASN A 144 -9.43 1.96 3.80
N ILE A 145 -10.53 2.06 4.55
CA ILE A 145 -11.82 2.57 4.06
C ILE A 145 -11.65 3.96 3.46
N LYS A 146 -10.89 4.84 4.14
CA LYS A 146 -10.58 6.18 3.63
C LYS A 146 -9.74 6.14 2.35
N GLY A 147 -8.76 5.25 2.26
CA GLY A 147 -7.98 5.02 1.04
C GLY A 147 -8.84 4.59 -0.15
N GLN A 148 -9.78 3.66 0.06
CA GLN A 148 -10.73 3.23 -0.96
C GLN A 148 -11.69 4.37 -1.37
N ALA A 149 -12.19 5.13 -0.39
CA ALA A 149 -13.01 6.31 -0.65
C ALA A 149 -12.28 7.33 -1.55
N PHE A 150 -10.99 7.58 -1.30
CA PHE A 150 -10.19 8.47 -2.15
C PHE A 150 -9.99 7.95 -3.56
N ARG A 151 -9.83 6.63 -3.75
CA ARG A 151 -9.77 6.03 -5.09
C ARG A 151 -11.06 6.26 -5.86
N ILE A 152 -12.22 6.09 -5.20
CA ILE A 152 -13.52 6.38 -5.81
C ILE A 152 -13.62 7.86 -6.18
N ILE A 153 -13.26 8.77 -5.26
CA ILE A 153 -13.30 10.21 -5.52
C ILE A 153 -12.41 10.58 -6.71
N LEU A 154 -11.17 10.09 -6.77
CA LEU A 154 -10.25 10.34 -7.88
C LEU A 154 -10.86 9.91 -9.22
N ASN A 155 -11.39 8.70 -9.30
CA ASN A 155 -11.93 8.17 -10.55
C ASN A 155 -13.19 8.90 -11.01
N LEU A 156 -14.08 9.25 -10.07
CA LEU A 156 -15.28 10.02 -10.38
C LEU A 156 -14.93 11.44 -10.83
N VAL A 157 -14.01 12.13 -10.14
CA VAL A 157 -13.53 13.46 -10.56
C VAL A 157 -12.85 13.38 -11.93
N HIS A 158 -12.05 12.35 -12.19
CA HIS A 158 -11.44 12.11 -13.50
C HIS A 158 -12.49 11.88 -14.60
N ALA A 159 -13.57 11.15 -14.29
CA ALA A 159 -14.73 10.98 -15.19
C ALA A 159 -15.59 12.26 -15.33
N GLY A 160 -15.15 13.39 -14.77
CA GLY A 160 -15.79 14.69 -14.86
C GLY A 160 -16.92 14.89 -13.86
N ASP A 161 -16.95 14.17 -12.75
CA ASP A 161 -17.85 14.47 -11.63
C ASP A 161 -17.31 15.64 -10.80
N THR A 162 -18.19 16.34 -10.09
CA THR A 162 -17.77 17.39 -9.15
C THR A 162 -17.22 16.75 -7.87
N LEU A 163 -16.26 17.42 -7.20
CA LEU A 163 -15.72 16.91 -5.93
C LEU A 163 -16.82 16.72 -4.87
N GLN A 164 -17.82 17.59 -4.83
CA GLN A 164 -18.95 17.49 -3.90
C GLN A 164 -19.79 16.23 -4.15
N SER A 165 -20.15 15.96 -5.41
CA SER A 165 -20.90 14.77 -5.80
C SER A 165 -20.07 13.49 -5.59
N ALA A 166 -18.80 13.49 -6.00
CA ALA A 166 -17.89 12.37 -5.84
C ALA A 166 -17.67 11.99 -4.36
N THR A 167 -17.47 12.98 -3.48
CA THR A 167 -17.31 12.74 -2.03
C THR A 167 -18.60 12.25 -1.37
N SER A 168 -19.77 12.70 -1.84
CA SER A 168 -21.08 12.19 -1.42
C SER A 168 -21.25 10.72 -1.81
N LYS A 169 -20.98 10.36 -3.07
CA LYS A 169 -21.03 8.97 -3.57
C LYS A 169 -20.07 8.06 -2.82
N ALA A 170 -18.84 8.53 -2.59
CA ALA A 170 -17.85 7.77 -1.82
C ALA A 170 -18.28 7.55 -0.37
N ALA A 171 -18.89 8.54 0.28
CA ALA A 171 -19.43 8.38 1.64
C ALA A 171 -20.56 7.34 1.69
N LYS A 172 -21.48 7.36 0.72
CA LYS A 172 -22.56 6.36 0.59
C LYS A 172 -21.99 4.96 0.37
N TRP A 173 -21.05 4.83 -0.57
CA TRP A 173 -20.38 3.56 -0.84
C TRP A 173 -19.68 3.00 0.41
N CYS A 174 -18.99 3.83 1.19
CA CYS A 174 -18.36 3.42 2.44
C CYS A 174 -19.39 2.90 3.46
N ARG A 175 -20.56 3.53 3.58
CA ARG A 175 -21.62 3.05 4.48
C ARG A 175 -22.16 1.70 4.04
N ASP A 176 -22.39 1.53 2.75
CA ASP A 176 -22.99 0.32 2.21
C ASP A 176 -22.06 -0.89 2.28
N ASN A 177 -20.75 -0.67 2.08
CA ASN A 177 -19.75 -1.75 2.07
C ASN A 177 -19.14 -2.03 3.44
N TYR A 178 -19.24 -1.09 4.39
CA TYR A 178 -18.70 -1.23 5.74
C TYR A 178 -19.71 -0.77 6.80
N PRO A 179 -20.87 -1.44 6.91
CA PRO A 179 -21.98 -1.00 7.75
C PRO A 179 -21.62 -0.95 9.25
N ASP A 180 -20.71 -1.84 9.69
CA ASP A 180 -20.29 -1.92 11.10
C ASP A 180 -19.19 -0.89 11.46
N GLN A 181 -18.70 -0.14 10.49
CA GLN A 181 -17.60 0.80 10.67
C GLN A 181 -18.12 2.23 10.71
N LYS A 182 -17.43 3.08 11.48
CA LYS A 182 -17.77 4.51 11.52
C LYS A 182 -17.53 5.14 10.14
N THR A 183 -18.61 5.40 9.42
CA THR A 183 -18.56 5.96 8.05
C THR A 183 -17.99 7.38 8.07
N PRO A 184 -17.02 7.70 7.19
CA PRO A 184 -16.57 9.07 7.01
C PRO A 184 -17.65 9.93 6.33
N LYS A 185 -17.87 11.14 6.85
CA LYS A 185 -18.81 12.11 6.26
C LYS A 185 -18.24 12.68 4.95
N ALA A 186 -19.10 13.01 4.00
CA ALA A 186 -18.71 13.59 2.71
C ALA A 186 -17.86 14.88 2.88
N SER A 187 -18.25 15.75 3.81
CA SER A 187 -17.50 16.96 4.14
C SER A 187 -16.11 16.69 4.74
N SER A 188 -15.96 15.61 5.52
CA SER A 188 -14.64 15.18 6.02
C SER A 188 -13.78 14.62 4.89
N LEU A 189 -14.35 13.77 4.03
CA LEU A 189 -13.66 13.24 2.85
C LEU A 189 -13.19 14.35 1.92
N SER A 190 -14.03 15.35 1.63
CA SER A 190 -13.66 16.49 0.79
C SER A 190 -12.44 17.23 1.31
N LYS A 191 -12.43 17.60 2.60
CA LYS A 191 -11.30 18.33 3.22
C LYS A 191 -10.01 17.50 3.21
N ASP A 192 -10.13 16.23 3.60
CA ASP A 192 -8.98 15.34 3.66
C ASP A 192 -8.43 15.04 2.26
N TYR A 193 -9.31 14.94 1.25
CA TYR A 193 -8.94 14.78 -0.15
C TYR A 193 -8.17 15.99 -0.67
N GLU A 194 -8.66 17.21 -0.46
CA GLU A 194 -7.97 18.43 -0.90
C GLU A 194 -6.57 18.52 -0.29
N LYS A 195 -6.46 18.23 1.00
CA LYS A 195 -5.17 18.21 1.72
C LYS A 195 -4.19 17.18 1.16
N ALA A 196 -4.68 15.98 0.82
CA ALA A 196 -3.83 14.88 0.40
C ALA A 196 -3.51 14.89 -1.10
N PHE A 197 -4.46 15.30 -1.94
CA PHE A 197 -4.39 15.14 -3.40
C PHE A 197 -4.25 16.43 -4.18
N ARG A 198 -4.77 17.56 -3.68
CA ARG A 198 -4.75 18.84 -4.39
C ARG A 198 -3.68 19.82 -3.90
N LYS A 199 -3.00 19.50 -2.80
CA LYS A 199 -1.86 20.29 -2.36
C LYS A 199 -0.67 20.05 -3.30
N PRO A 200 -0.08 21.09 -3.92
CA PRO A 200 1.14 20.94 -4.70
C PRO A 200 2.30 20.50 -3.81
N ASP A 201 3.17 19.64 -4.33
CA ASP A 201 4.44 19.33 -3.69
C ASP A 201 5.57 20.25 -4.18
N GLY A 202 6.82 19.97 -3.81
CA GLY A 202 7.98 20.77 -4.19
C GLY A 202 8.23 20.86 -5.70
N SER A 203 7.58 20.03 -6.52
CA SER A 203 7.64 20.10 -7.99
C SER A 203 6.56 20.99 -8.61
N GLY A 204 5.64 21.53 -7.80
CA GLY A 204 4.49 22.30 -8.27
C GLY A 204 3.34 21.43 -8.82
N GLN A 205 3.50 20.12 -8.88
CA GLN A 205 2.43 19.18 -9.25
C GLN A 205 1.65 18.70 -8.03
N THR A 206 0.38 18.37 -8.24
CA THR A 206 -0.46 17.72 -7.23
C THR A 206 -0.48 16.21 -7.43
N GLN A 207 -0.78 15.46 -6.37
CA GLN A 207 -0.92 14.00 -6.48
C GLN A 207 -2.11 13.61 -7.37
N GLU A 208 -3.18 14.43 -7.39
CA GLU A 208 -4.33 14.30 -8.30
C GLU A 208 -3.87 14.36 -9.77
N GLN A 209 -3.05 15.36 -10.14
CA GLN A 209 -2.52 15.49 -11.51
C GLN A 209 -1.68 14.29 -11.93
N ARG A 210 -0.81 13.79 -11.05
CA ARG A 210 -0.02 12.58 -11.32
C ARG A 210 -0.88 11.35 -11.51
N TYR A 211 -1.93 11.23 -10.72
CA TYR A 211 -2.89 10.14 -10.84
C TYR A 211 -3.61 10.20 -12.19
N PHE A 212 -4.11 11.37 -12.59
CA PHE A 212 -4.82 11.57 -13.86
C PHE A 212 -3.92 11.29 -15.07
N ALA A 213 -2.69 11.80 -15.06
CA ALA A 213 -1.72 11.51 -16.13
C ALA A 213 -1.42 10.01 -16.26
N SER A 214 -1.33 9.28 -15.14
CA SER A 214 -1.18 7.82 -15.14
C SER A 214 -2.45 7.12 -15.65
N TRP A 215 -3.63 7.62 -15.27
CA TRP A 215 -4.92 7.08 -15.67
C TRP A 215 -5.11 7.16 -17.18
N ASP A 216 -4.84 8.32 -17.78
CA ASP A 216 -4.93 8.54 -19.23
C ASP A 216 -3.97 7.64 -20.01
N LYS A 217 -2.80 7.36 -19.43
CA LYS A 217 -1.76 6.54 -20.08
C LYS A 217 -2.05 5.05 -20.04
N TRP A 218 -2.59 4.53 -18.94
CA TRP A 218 -2.55 3.09 -18.66
C TRP A 218 -3.91 2.41 -18.51
N LYS A 219 -5.03 3.16 -18.50
CA LYS A 219 -6.34 2.54 -18.27
C LYS A 219 -7.06 2.19 -19.56
N THR A 220 -7.67 0.99 -19.56
CA THR A 220 -8.46 0.47 -20.68
C THR A 220 -9.73 1.28 -20.88
N ASP A 221 -10.29 1.21 -22.07
CA ASP A 221 -11.55 1.89 -22.38
C ASP A 221 -12.72 1.29 -21.59
N GLU A 222 -12.68 0.01 -21.20
CA GLU A 222 -13.69 -0.56 -20.29
C GLU A 222 -13.63 0.11 -18.92
N ALA A 223 -12.43 0.36 -18.38
CA ALA A 223 -12.29 1.05 -17.11
C ALA A 223 -12.83 2.48 -17.18
N LYS A 224 -12.58 3.19 -18.28
CA LYS A 224 -13.14 4.55 -18.51
C LYS A 224 -14.66 4.50 -18.59
N ALA A 225 -15.22 3.57 -19.37
CA ALA A 225 -16.67 3.37 -19.49
C ALA A 225 -17.32 3.02 -18.15
N PHE A 226 -16.68 2.16 -17.35
CA PHE A 226 -17.15 1.81 -16.02
C PHE A 226 -17.29 3.04 -15.11
N TRP A 227 -16.25 3.88 -15.03
CA TRP A 227 -16.31 5.06 -14.16
C TRP A 227 -17.21 6.17 -14.70
N GLY A 228 -17.35 6.28 -16.03
CA GLY A 228 -18.39 7.12 -16.64
C GLY A 228 -19.79 6.67 -16.21
N ASN A 229 -20.09 5.37 -16.31
CA ASN A 229 -21.36 4.81 -15.86
C ASN A 229 -21.56 4.94 -14.34
N ALA A 230 -20.50 4.71 -13.55
CA ALA A 230 -20.56 4.84 -12.10
C ALA A 230 -20.81 6.30 -11.68
N LYS A 231 -20.26 7.28 -12.39
CA LYS A 231 -20.57 8.69 -12.19
C LYS A 231 -22.07 8.95 -12.34
N ASP A 232 -22.76 8.35 -13.29
CA ASP A 232 -24.19 8.66 -13.47
C ASP A 232 -25.09 7.84 -12.54
N ASN A 233 -24.67 6.65 -12.11
CA ASN A 233 -25.54 5.70 -11.40
C ASN A 233 -25.25 5.51 -9.91
N MET A 234 -24.07 5.92 -9.40
CA MET A 234 -23.79 5.76 -7.97
C MET A 234 -24.69 6.66 -7.12
N PRO A 235 -25.33 6.12 -6.07
CA PRO A 235 -26.23 6.88 -5.21
C PRO A 235 -25.45 7.93 -4.40
N LEU A 236 -26.08 9.10 -4.21
CA LEU A 236 -25.59 10.11 -3.28
C LEU A 236 -25.82 9.68 -1.83
N ALA A 237 -25.00 10.22 -0.94
CA ALA A 237 -25.19 10.07 0.49
C ALA A 237 -26.43 10.85 0.97
N ASP A 238 -27.08 10.33 2.01
CA ASP A 238 -28.18 11.02 2.67
C ASP A 238 -27.69 12.18 3.56
N SER A 239 -28.65 12.95 4.07
CA SER A 239 -28.39 14.15 4.85
C SER A 239 -27.51 13.90 6.07
N GLU A 240 -27.60 12.74 6.71
CA GLU A 240 -26.78 12.37 7.87
C GLU A 240 -25.28 12.29 7.55
N LEU A 241 -24.95 11.83 6.34
CA LEU A 241 -23.59 11.64 5.86
C LEU A 241 -22.99 12.87 5.16
N THR A 242 -23.80 13.86 4.77
CA THR A 242 -23.29 15.12 4.21
C THR A 242 -22.52 15.97 5.24
N GLY A 243 -22.93 15.92 6.51
CA GLY A 243 -22.29 16.66 7.60
C GLY A 243 -22.68 18.13 7.69
N ALA A 244 -23.85 18.52 7.18
CA ALA A 244 -24.40 19.86 7.43
C ALA A 244 -24.53 20.12 8.95
N ARG A 245 -24.03 21.26 9.44
CA ARG A 245 -24.28 21.70 10.83
C ARG A 245 -25.79 21.88 10.97
N ARG A 246 -26.42 21.18 11.94
CA ARG A 246 -27.76 21.55 12.42
C ARG A 246 -27.69 23.04 12.79
N ARG A 247 -28.39 23.87 12.04
CA ARG A 247 -28.62 25.28 12.39
C ARG A 247 -29.82 25.35 13.31
#